data_AF-A0A5E4YE54-F1
#
_entry.id   AF-A0A5E4YE54-F1
#
_cell.length_a   1.000
_cell.length_b   1.000
_cell.length_c   1.000
_cell.angle_alpha   90.00
_cell.angle_beta   90.00
_cell.angle_gamma   90.00
#
_symmetry.space_group_name_H-M   'P 1'
#
loop_
_entity.id
_entity.type
_entity.pdbx_description
1 polymer ?
#
loop_
_entity_poly.entity_id
_entity_poly.type
_entity_poly.pdbx_seq_one_letter_code
_entity_poly.pdbx_strand_id
1 'polypeptide(L)'
;MARYTTQPATSARTSWVPWRSAGVLALTLLVAACSSGPTVRQGGNANFGNRTVGPERSAGQEEITLEAMSLVGIPYRYGGNTPDSGFDCSGLVRYVVARAAGVNLPRTTADMSGIGTVLERDDLASGDLIFFNTTGRAHSHVGIYVGQGKFVHAPNSGGTVRLESIFIPYWAKRIDGVRRVAANKAPAGNTTYVNRPAPDTVAAAPVATPAPVVTATPVSPAPNRPLTAATPSPLGAPQSASPSSTANLTASPSQDDDPIARFANSAM
;
A
#
# COMPACT_ATOMS: atom_id res chain seq x y z
N MET A 1 -42.11 76.26 53.58
CA MET A 1 -41.45 75.35 52.62
C MET A 1 -41.13 74.04 53.35
N ALA A 2 -41.58 72.93 52.75
CA ALA A 2 -41.26 71.51 52.99
C ALA A 2 -41.24 70.94 54.43
N ARG A 3 -42.31 70.20 54.77
CA ARG A 3 -42.34 69.16 55.81
C ARG A 3 -41.71 67.89 55.23
N TYR A 4 -40.80 67.22 55.94
CA TYR A 4 -40.30 65.90 55.57
C TYR A 4 -40.94 64.82 56.46
N THR A 5 -41.61 63.90 55.77
CA THR A 5 -42.31 62.73 56.29
C THR A 5 -41.33 61.57 56.50
N THR A 6 -41.57 60.82 57.57
CA THR A 6 -40.92 59.59 58.03
C THR A 6 -41.02 58.42 57.03
N GLN A 7 -40.03 57.52 57.01
CA GLN A 7 -40.30 56.07 56.87
C GLN A 7 -39.17 55.21 57.49
N PRO A 8 -39.51 54.01 58.02
CA PRO A 8 -38.63 53.19 58.84
C PRO A 8 -37.76 52.22 58.01
N ALA A 9 -36.60 51.87 58.56
CA ALA A 9 -35.70 50.87 58.00
C ALA A 9 -36.25 49.45 58.19
N THR A 10 -36.65 48.80 57.10
CA THR A 10 -36.96 47.37 57.04
C THR A 10 -35.69 46.55 56.91
N SER A 11 -35.49 45.64 57.86
CA SER A 11 -34.42 44.65 57.89
C SER A 11 -34.74 43.49 56.94
N ALA A 12 -33.93 43.32 55.89
CA ALA A 12 -33.92 42.11 55.07
C ALA A 12 -32.88 41.13 55.64
N ARG A 13 -33.36 40.00 56.19
CA ARG A 13 -32.52 38.87 56.59
C ARG A 13 -32.03 38.16 55.31
N THR A 14 -30.74 38.29 55.03
CA THR A 14 -30.08 37.50 53.98
C THR A 14 -29.89 36.07 54.48
N SER A 15 -30.67 35.13 53.94
CA SER A 15 -30.50 33.70 54.17
C SER A 15 -29.21 33.22 53.52
N TRP A 16 -28.28 32.71 54.34
CA TRP A 16 -27.08 32.03 53.86
C TRP A 16 -27.47 30.66 53.30
N VAL A 17 -27.31 30.50 51.98
CA VAL A 17 -27.42 29.20 51.31
C VAL A 17 -26.16 28.39 51.60
N PRO A 18 -26.26 27.14 52.10
CA PRO A 18 -25.09 26.35 52.47
C PRO A 18 -24.31 25.93 51.22
N TRP A 19 -23.01 26.24 51.25
CA TRP A 19 -22.01 26.06 50.18
C TRP A 19 -21.84 24.64 49.63
N ARG A 20 -22.52 23.63 50.20
CA ARG A 20 -22.36 22.23 49.79
C ARG A 20 -23.13 21.88 48.52
N SER A 21 -24.12 22.69 48.13
CA SER A 21 -24.93 22.46 46.93
C SER A 21 -24.35 23.09 45.66
N ALA A 22 -23.40 24.03 45.78
CA ALA A 22 -22.76 24.68 44.63
C ALA A 22 -21.74 23.77 43.91
N GLY A 23 -21.11 22.83 44.63
CA GLY A 23 -20.11 21.94 44.06
C GLY A 23 -20.67 20.89 43.08
N VAL A 24 -21.88 20.38 43.36
CA VAL A 24 -22.50 19.33 42.51
C VAL A 24 -23.03 19.92 41.19
N LEU A 25 -23.48 21.18 41.21
CA LEU A 25 -24.01 21.85 40.02
C LEU A 25 -22.90 22.36 39.08
N ALA A 26 -21.70 22.63 39.60
CA ALA A 26 -20.53 22.97 38.78
C ALA A 26 -19.92 21.74 38.08
N LEU A 27 -20.02 20.55 38.68
CA LEU A 27 -19.49 19.31 38.09
C LEU A 27 -20.33 18.79 36.92
N THR A 28 -21.65 18.98 36.94
CA THR A 28 -22.54 18.56 35.83
C THR A 28 -22.43 19.46 34.60
N LEU A 29 -22.06 20.73 34.77
CA LEU A 29 -21.82 21.66 33.65
C LEU A 29 -20.47 21.45 32.96
N LEU A 30 -19.48 20.86 33.63
CA LEU A 30 -18.15 20.61 33.03
C LEU A 30 -18.15 19.38 32.08
N VAL A 31 -19.03 18.40 32.30
CA VAL A 31 -19.08 17.16 31.49
C VAL A 31 -19.86 17.34 30.18
N ALA A 32 -20.69 18.39 30.05
CA ALA A 32 -21.40 18.68 28.80
C ALA A 32 -20.53 19.40 27.74
N ALA A 33 -19.32 19.84 28.07
CA ALA A 33 -18.44 20.59 27.17
C ALA A 33 -17.60 19.72 26.22
N CYS A 34 -17.66 18.38 26.33
CA CYS A 34 -16.90 17.46 25.47
C CYS A 34 -17.68 16.91 24.26
N SER A 35 -18.91 17.37 24.00
CA SER A 35 -19.70 16.93 22.82
C SER A 35 -19.60 17.84 21.60
N SER A 36 -18.78 18.90 21.65
CA SER A 36 -18.53 19.74 20.48
C SER A 36 -17.45 19.12 19.60
N GLY A 37 -17.89 18.35 18.60
CA GLY A 37 -17.02 17.92 17.50
C GLY A 37 -16.41 19.12 16.76
N PRO A 38 -15.31 18.94 16.02
CA PRO A 38 -14.66 20.03 15.30
C PRO A 38 -15.68 20.65 14.33
N THR A 39 -16.01 21.92 14.55
CA THR A 39 -16.67 22.75 13.54
C THR A 39 -15.66 22.93 12.42
N VAL A 40 -15.88 22.21 11.31
CA VAL A 40 -15.22 22.50 10.05
C VAL A 40 -15.56 23.95 9.72
N ARG A 41 -14.61 24.87 9.95
CA ARG A 41 -14.67 26.21 9.41
C ARG A 41 -14.68 26.05 7.90
N GLN A 42 -15.85 26.20 7.31
CA GLN A 42 -16.03 26.36 5.88
C GLN A 42 -15.36 27.68 5.48
N GLY A 43 -14.05 27.61 5.25
CA GLY A 43 -13.26 28.69 4.67
C GLY A 43 -13.84 29.04 3.32
N GLY A 44 -14.03 30.34 3.09
CA GLY A 44 -14.71 30.88 1.94
C GLY A 44 -14.13 30.43 0.61
N ASN A 45 -15.01 30.46 -0.40
CA ASN A 45 -14.77 30.25 -1.82
C ASN A 45 -13.42 30.82 -2.30
N ALA A 46 -12.38 29.99 -2.27
CA ALA A 46 -11.38 30.01 -3.32
C ALA A 46 -11.90 29.04 -4.40
N ASN A 47 -11.97 29.51 -5.65
CA ASN A 47 -12.27 28.70 -6.82
C ASN A 47 -11.24 27.57 -6.97
N PHE A 48 -11.40 26.48 -6.21
CA PHE A 48 -10.82 25.20 -6.53
C PHE A 48 -11.69 24.61 -7.63
N GLY A 49 -11.23 24.77 -8.87
CA GLY A 49 -11.79 24.07 -10.01
C GLY A 49 -11.98 22.61 -9.66
N ASN A 50 -13.22 22.16 -9.85
CA ASN A 50 -13.73 20.80 -9.78
C ASN A 50 -12.68 19.70 -10.07
N ARG A 51 -11.85 19.36 -9.09
CA ARG A 51 -11.04 18.15 -9.06
C ARG A 51 -11.76 17.18 -8.17
N THR A 52 -12.88 16.65 -8.67
CA THR A 52 -13.47 15.43 -8.11
C THR A 52 -12.41 14.34 -8.19
N VAL A 53 -11.66 14.17 -7.10
CA VAL A 53 -10.98 12.92 -6.79
C VAL A 53 -12.12 11.93 -6.58
N GLY A 54 -12.57 11.31 -7.67
CA GLY A 54 -13.64 10.34 -7.61
C GLY A 54 -13.25 9.21 -6.65
N PRO A 55 -14.21 8.59 -5.94
CA PRO A 55 -13.95 7.52 -4.98
C PRO A 55 -13.10 6.38 -5.58
N GLU A 56 -13.22 6.15 -6.88
CA GLU A 56 -12.41 5.21 -7.68
C GLU A 56 -10.90 5.50 -7.64
N ARG A 57 -10.50 6.79 -7.70
CA ARG A 57 -9.08 7.20 -7.70
C ARG A 57 -8.46 7.10 -6.31
N SER A 58 -9.22 7.42 -5.26
CA SER A 58 -8.74 7.26 -3.87
C SER A 58 -8.62 5.78 -3.50
N ALA A 59 -9.62 4.96 -3.85
CA ALA A 59 -9.62 3.54 -3.50
C ALA A 59 -8.42 2.78 -4.07
N GLY A 60 -8.07 3.00 -5.34
CA GLY A 60 -6.91 2.33 -5.95
C GLY A 60 -5.56 2.77 -5.36
N GLN A 61 -5.44 4.04 -4.95
CA GLN A 61 -4.21 4.55 -4.33
C GLN A 61 -4.02 4.07 -2.89
N GLU A 62 -5.11 3.98 -2.14
CA GLU A 62 -5.14 3.40 -0.81
C GLU A 62 -4.78 1.91 -0.85
N GLU A 63 -5.36 1.15 -1.79
CA GLU A 63 -5.06 -0.28 -1.96
C GLU A 63 -3.59 -0.52 -2.36
N ILE A 64 -3.00 0.34 -3.21
CA ILE A 64 -1.56 0.29 -3.54
C ILE A 64 -0.72 0.42 -2.25
N THR A 65 -1.10 1.35 -1.37
CA THR A 65 -0.37 1.61 -0.13
C THR A 65 -0.46 0.43 0.82
N LEU A 66 -1.66 -0.14 1.00
CA LEU A 66 -1.88 -1.30 1.87
C LEU A 66 -1.13 -2.54 1.37
N GLU A 67 -1.22 -2.82 0.08
CA GLU A 67 -0.52 -3.95 -0.54
C GLU A 67 1.00 -3.78 -0.41
N ALA A 68 1.56 -2.59 -0.69
CA ALA A 68 2.99 -2.33 -0.52
C ALA A 68 3.46 -2.58 0.93
N MET A 69 2.69 -2.13 1.91
CA MET A 69 3.00 -2.32 3.33
C MET A 69 2.99 -3.79 3.73
N SER A 70 2.07 -4.59 3.18
CA SER A 70 1.98 -6.02 3.48
C SER A 70 3.22 -6.82 3.05
N LEU A 71 4.01 -6.28 2.12
CA LEU A 71 5.19 -6.94 1.56
C LEU A 71 6.50 -6.58 2.27
N VAL A 72 6.44 -5.69 3.27
CA VAL A 72 7.61 -5.34 4.09
C VAL A 72 8.18 -6.59 4.77
N GLY A 73 9.49 -6.75 4.71
CA GLY A 73 10.23 -7.89 5.24
C GLY A 73 10.58 -8.94 4.18
N ILE A 74 9.95 -8.94 3.00
CA ILE A 74 10.24 -9.92 1.95
C ILE A 74 11.66 -9.69 1.39
N PRO A 75 12.50 -10.73 1.19
CA PRO A 75 13.86 -10.55 0.74
C PRO A 75 13.98 -9.90 -0.63
N TYR A 76 15.03 -9.10 -0.81
CA TYR A 76 15.39 -8.63 -2.14
C TYR A 76 15.95 -9.78 -2.98
N ARG A 77 15.51 -9.91 -4.23
CA ARG A 77 16.14 -10.76 -5.24
C ARG A 77 16.15 -10.04 -6.58
N TYR A 78 17.32 -9.94 -7.20
CA TYR A 78 17.44 -9.39 -8.54
C TYR A 78 16.59 -10.20 -9.52
N GLY A 79 15.74 -9.53 -10.30
CA GLY A 79 14.78 -10.20 -11.18
C GLY A 79 13.49 -10.65 -10.47
N GLY A 80 13.48 -10.70 -9.13
CA GLY A 80 12.38 -11.18 -8.31
C GLY A 80 11.11 -10.34 -8.46
N ASN A 81 9.96 -11.01 -8.46
CA ASN A 81 8.68 -10.41 -8.78
C ASN A 81 7.48 -11.06 -8.08
N THR A 82 7.72 -11.91 -7.06
CA THR A 82 6.67 -12.52 -6.23
C THR A 82 7.07 -12.55 -4.76
N PRO A 83 6.10 -12.65 -3.83
CA PRO A 83 6.41 -12.76 -2.40
C PRO A 83 7.30 -13.96 -2.06
N ASP A 84 7.04 -15.11 -2.69
CA ASP A 84 7.78 -16.35 -2.40
C ASP A 84 9.22 -16.32 -2.94
N SER A 85 9.42 -15.72 -4.11
CA SER A 85 10.75 -15.63 -4.72
C SER A 85 11.53 -14.40 -4.25
N GLY A 86 10.89 -13.43 -3.61
CA GLY A 86 11.46 -12.13 -3.30
C GLY A 86 11.27 -11.11 -4.43
N PHE A 87 11.67 -9.88 -4.17
CA PHE A 87 11.44 -8.75 -5.08
C PHE A 87 12.72 -8.00 -5.42
N ASP A 88 12.83 -7.49 -6.64
CA ASP A 88 13.61 -6.27 -6.87
C ASP A 88 12.72 -5.03 -6.89
N CYS A 89 13.32 -3.85 -7.04
CA CYS A 89 12.60 -2.58 -6.91
C CYS A 89 11.42 -2.47 -7.88
N SER A 90 11.62 -2.82 -9.14
CA SER A 90 10.56 -2.78 -10.15
C SER A 90 9.61 -3.98 -10.05
N GLY A 91 10.09 -5.15 -9.66
CA GLY A 91 9.27 -6.33 -9.40
C GLY A 91 8.25 -6.08 -8.30
N LEU A 92 8.67 -5.45 -7.19
CA LEU A 92 7.78 -5.02 -6.11
C LEU A 92 6.68 -4.09 -6.63
N VAL A 93 7.08 -3.00 -7.30
CA VAL A 93 6.12 -1.99 -7.77
C VAL A 93 5.14 -2.57 -8.78
N ARG A 94 5.63 -3.35 -9.74
CA ARG A 94 4.78 -4.01 -10.73
C ARG A 94 3.79 -4.95 -10.07
N TYR A 95 4.22 -5.74 -9.10
CA TYR A 95 3.38 -6.67 -8.37
C TYR A 95 2.25 -5.95 -7.63
N VAL A 96 2.60 -4.93 -6.84
CA VAL A 96 1.65 -4.14 -6.06
C VAL A 96 0.63 -3.46 -6.96
N VAL A 97 1.10 -2.73 -7.97
CA VAL A 97 0.23 -1.94 -8.85
C VAL A 97 -0.69 -2.84 -9.70
N ALA A 98 -0.21 -4.01 -10.13
CA ALA A 98 -1.06 -4.96 -10.84
C ALA A 98 -2.20 -5.49 -9.97
N ARG A 99 -1.94 -5.80 -8.70
CA ARG A 99 -2.96 -6.37 -7.78
C ARG A 99 -3.91 -5.32 -7.24
N ALA A 100 -3.38 -4.19 -6.79
CA ALA A 100 -4.16 -3.14 -6.15
C ALA A 100 -4.92 -2.26 -7.17
N ALA A 101 -4.29 -1.95 -8.30
CA ALA A 101 -4.83 -0.99 -9.26
C ALA A 101 -5.26 -1.62 -10.59
N GLY A 102 -4.98 -2.91 -10.82
CA GLY A 102 -5.30 -3.59 -12.08
C GLY A 102 -4.48 -3.07 -13.27
N VAL A 103 -3.31 -2.46 -13.01
CA VAL A 103 -2.46 -1.87 -14.05
C VAL A 103 -1.18 -2.69 -14.23
N ASN A 104 -0.95 -3.14 -15.45
CA ASN A 104 0.27 -3.85 -15.81
C ASN A 104 1.36 -2.86 -16.18
N LEU A 105 2.29 -2.62 -15.25
CA LEU A 105 3.47 -1.82 -15.50
C LEU A 105 4.54 -2.59 -16.30
N PRO A 106 5.36 -1.90 -17.11
CA PRO A 106 6.53 -2.49 -17.75
C PRO A 106 7.53 -2.99 -16.71
N ARG A 107 8.48 -3.84 -17.12
CA ARG A 107 9.38 -4.51 -16.16
C ARG A 107 10.45 -3.61 -15.59
N THR A 108 10.92 -2.61 -16.35
CA THR A 108 12.05 -1.77 -15.96
C THR A 108 11.57 -0.47 -15.32
N THR A 109 12.36 0.07 -14.39
CA THR A 109 12.06 1.35 -13.73
C THR A 109 12.07 2.52 -14.70
N ALA A 110 12.94 2.49 -15.71
CA ALA A 110 13.00 3.50 -16.77
C ALA A 110 11.71 3.54 -17.60
N ASP A 111 11.18 2.38 -18.00
CA ASP A 111 9.93 2.33 -18.74
C ASP A 111 8.73 2.74 -17.86
N MET A 112 8.75 2.34 -16.57
CA MET A 112 7.71 2.72 -15.60
C MET A 112 7.62 4.23 -15.41
N SER A 113 8.75 4.95 -15.49
CA SER A 113 8.75 6.41 -15.38
C SER A 113 8.10 7.09 -16.60
N GLY A 114 7.81 6.37 -17.68
CA GLY A 114 7.00 6.85 -18.80
C GLY A 114 5.49 6.69 -18.59
N ILE A 115 5.05 6.00 -17.53
CA ILE A 115 3.64 5.63 -17.32
C ILE A 115 2.98 6.52 -16.27
N GLY A 116 1.77 6.98 -16.56
CA GLY A 116 0.94 7.76 -15.64
C GLY A 116 1.21 9.27 -15.70
N THR A 117 0.62 9.99 -14.76
CA THR A 117 0.70 11.45 -14.69
C THR A 117 2.00 11.87 -14.00
N VAL A 118 2.74 12.78 -14.64
CA VAL A 118 3.90 13.45 -14.03
C VAL A 118 3.42 14.37 -12.91
N LEU A 119 4.07 14.28 -11.75
CA LEU A 119 3.78 15.12 -10.59
C LEU A 119 5.02 15.87 -10.14
N GLU A 120 4.79 17.03 -9.53
CA GLU A 120 5.81 17.71 -8.74
C GLU A 120 5.92 17.06 -7.36
N ARG A 121 7.02 17.33 -6.68
CA ARG A 121 7.32 16.71 -5.38
C ARG A 121 6.31 17.10 -4.30
N ASP A 122 5.74 18.29 -4.40
CA ASP A 122 4.79 18.83 -3.43
C ASP A 122 3.37 18.26 -3.63
N ASP A 123 3.10 17.61 -4.77
CA ASP A 123 1.82 16.97 -5.10
C ASP A 123 1.75 15.49 -4.70
N LEU A 124 2.76 14.99 -3.97
CA LEU A 124 2.88 13.59 -3.57
C LEU A 124 1.67 13.14 -2.73
N ALA A 125 1.01 12.08 -3.18
CA ALA A 125 -0.03 11.39 -2.44
C ALA A 125 0.30 9.90 -2.31
N SER A 126 -0.21 9.26 -1.26
CA SER A 126 -0.05 7.83 -1.04
C SER A 126 -0.44 7.04 -2.29
N GLY A 127 0.32 6.00 -2.61
CA GLY A 127 0.16 5.21 -3.83
C GLY A 127 0.91 5.75 -5.05
N ASP A 128 1.52 6.95 -4.97
CA ASP A 128 2.37 7.45 -6.05
C ASP A 128 3.70 6.70 -6.14
N LEU A 129 4.23 6.59 -7.36
CA LEU A 129 5.54 6.03 -7.62
C LEU A 129 6.59 7.13 -7.54
N ILE A 130 7.63 6.89 -6.77
CA ILE A 130 8.77 7.78 -6.63
C ILE A 130 10.02 7.12 -7.20
N PHE A 131 10.70 7.84 -8.09
CA PHE A 131 11.87 7.37 -8.82
C PHE A 131 13.13 8.05 -8.33
N PHE A 132 14.24 7.30 -8.38
CA PHE A 132 15.53 7.78 -7.91
C PHE A 132 16.67 7.41 -8.88
N ASN A 133 17.68 8.28 -8.92
CA ASN A 133 18.98 8.03 -9.51
C ASN A 133 19.97 7.51 -8.43
N THR A 134 20.03 6.20 -8.26
CA THR A 134 20.94 5.53 -7.31
C THR A 134 22.23 5.01 -7.94
N THR A 135 22.23 4.79 -9.26
CA THR A 135 23.35 4.17 -10.01
C THR A 135 24.02 5.12 -10.99
N GLY A 136 23.71 6.42 -10.95
CA GLY A 136 24.19 7.41 -11.93
C GLY A 136 23.35 7.47 -13.22
N ARG A 137 22.25 6.71 -13.29
CA ARG A 137 21.29 6.70 -14.42
C ARG A 137 19.92 7.18 -13.95
N ALA A 138 19.23 7.94 -14.79
CA ALA A 138 17.88 8.40 -14.52
C ALA A 138 16.95 7.21 -14.22
N HIS A 139 16.13 7.35 -13.18
CA HIS A 139 15.13 6.38 -12.77
C HIS A 139 15.69 4.98 -12.54
N SER A 140 16.89 4.86 -11.99
CA SER A 140 17.52 3.56 -11.74
C SER A 140 16.93 2.80 -10.54
N HIS A 141 16.11 3.45 -9.73
CA HIS A 141 15.39 2.86 -8.61
C HIS A 141 13.97 3.39 -8.54
N VAL A 142 13.06 2.63 -7.94
CA VAL A 142 11.67 3.01 -7.73
C VAL A 142 11.17 2.54 -6.38
N GLY A 143 10.24 3.29 -5.80
CA GLY A 143 9.46 2.89 -4.64
C GLY A 143 8.03 3.43 -4.71
N ILE A 144 7.20 3.00 -3.75
CA ILE A 144 5.81 3.43 -3.60
C ILE A 144 5.75 4.38 -2.42
N TYR A 145 5.33 5.62 -2.65
CA TYR A 145 5.08 6.57 -1.58
C TYR A 145 3.83 6.16 -0.80
N VAL A 146 3.92 6.21 0.51
CA VAL A 146 2.88 5.71 1.42
C VAL A 146 2.39 6.78 2.39
N GLY A 147 2.71 8.05 2.10
CA GLY A 147 2.38 9.19 2.94
C GLY A 147 3.46 9.56 3.95
N GLN A 148 3.31 10.75 4.54
CA GLN A 148 4.15 11.26 5.64
C GLN A 148 5.66 11.24 5.35
N GLY A 149 6.05 11.49 4.10
CA GLY A 149 7.45 11.48 3.71
C GLY A 149 8.08 10.09 3.66
N LYS A 150 7.29 9.01 3.68
CA LYS A 150 7.78 7.63 3.67
C LYS A 150 7.44 6.91 2.37
N PHE A 151 8.27 5.93 2.03
CA PHE A 151 8.07 5.10 0.84
C PHE A 151 8.54 3.66 1.10
N VAL A 152 7.88 2.70 0.44
CA VAL A 152 8.25 1.28 0.47
C VAL A 152 9.03 0.95 -0.80
N HIS A 153 10.11 0.20 -0.66
CA HIS A 153 10.94 -0.24 -1.77
C HIS A 153 11.65 -1.56 -1.46
N ALA A 154 12.16 -2.23 -2.51
CA ALA A 154 13.11 -3.33 -2.40
C ALA A 154 14.51 -2.80 -2.80
N PRO A 155 15.39 -2.49 -1.83
CA PRO A 155 16.55 -1.62 -2.05
C PRO A 155 17.70 -2.28 -2.78
N ASN A 156 18.13 -3.47 -2.35
CA ASN A 156 19.37 -4.09 -2.81
C ASN A 156 19.54 -5.53 -2.31
N SER A 157 20.49 -6.24 -2.93
CA SER A 157 20.92 -7.59 -2.54
C SER A 157 21.29 -7.67 -1.07
N GLY A 158 20.85 -8.73 -0.38
CA GLY A 158 21.04 -8.91 1.05
C GLY A 158 20.06 -8.11 1.94
N GLY A 159 19.33 -7.16 1.37
CA GLY A 159 18.26 -6.43 2.05
C GLY A 159 16.89 -7.12 1.94
N THR A 160 15.89 -6.45 2.51
CA THR A 160 14.47 -6.79 2.43
C THR A 160 13.66 -5.57 1.98
N VAL A 161 12.44 -5.81 1.51
CA VAL A 161 11.44 -4.77 1.31
C VAL A 161 11.26 -4.03 2.62
N ARG A 162 11.38 -2.70 2.62
CA ARG A 162 11.30 -1.90 3.85
C ARG A 162 10.75 -0.51 3.59
N LEU A 163 10.43 0.15 4.69
CA LEU A 163 9.95 1.52 4.72
C LEU A 163 11.13 2.47 4.99
N GLU A 164 11.30 3.49 4.16
CA GLU A 164 12.32 4.52 4.36
C GLU A 164 11.72 5.92 4.20
N SER A 165 12.43 6.93 4.71
CA SER A 165 12.04 8.33 4.59
C SER A 165 12.70 8.99 3.39
N ILE A 166 11.91 9.71 2.58
CA ILE A 166 12.40 10.49 1.43
C ILE A 166 13.24 11.70 1.86
N PHE A 167 13.19 12.05 3.15
CA PHE A 167 13.95 13.17 3.73
C PHE A 167 15.35 12.76 4.19
N ILE A 168 15.66 11.46 4.23
CA ILE A 168 17.05 11.03 4.47
C ILE A 168 17.92 11.61 3.35
N PRO A 169 19.05 12.28 3.66
CA PRO A 169 19.87 12.99 2.66
C PRO A 169 20.26 12.16 1.44
N TYR A 170 20.44 10.85 1.64
CA TYR A 170 20.70 9.90 0.56
C TYR A 170 19.57 9.88 -0.47
N TRP A 171 18.31 9.75 -0.04
CA TRP A 171 17.14 9.69 -0.92
C TRP A 171 16.72 11.06 -1.42
N ALA A 172 16.75 12.07 -0.55
CA ALA A 172 16.33 13.42 -0.88
C ALA A 172 17.05 13.97 -2.12
N LYS A 173 18.37 13.73 -2.20
CA LYS A 173 19.24 14.15 -3.31
C LYS A 173 19.07 13.35 -4.59
N ARG A 174 18.47 12.16 -4.52
CA ARG A 174 18.40 11.21 -5.64
C ARG A 174 17.05 11.14 -6.31
N ILE A 175 16.02 11.77 -5.75
CA ILE A 175 14.69 11.79 -6.37
C ILE A 175 14.78 12.54 -7.70
N ASP A 176 14.38 11.85 -8.76
CA ASP A 176 14.45 12.38 -10.13
C ASP A 176 13.13 12.21 -10.90
N GLY A 177 12.09 11.68 -10.27
CA GLY A 177 10.77 11.61 -10.87
C GLY A 177 9.67 11.15 -9.90
N VAL A 178 8.44 11.57 -10.20
CA VAL A 178 7.22 11.13 -9.52
C VAL A 178 6.16 10.83 -10.58
N ARG A 179 5.46 9.70 -10.41
CA ARG A 179 4.33 9.31 -11.27
C ARG A 179 3.13 8.86 -10.48
N ARG A 180 1.96 9.28 -10.92
CA ARG A 180 0.67 8.76 -10.45
C ARG A 180 0.05 7.85 -11.50
N VAL A 181 -0.14 6.59 -11.13
CA VAL A 181 -0.79 5.60 -11.97
C VAL A 181 -2.32 5.72 -11.78
N ALA A 182 -3.07 5.75 -12.88
CA ALA A 182 -4.52 5.72 -12.82
C ALA A 182 -4.99 4.29 -12.53
N ALA A 183 -5.73 4.08 -11.45
CA ALA A 183 -6.28 2.76 -11.14
C ALA A 183 -7.41 2.39 -12.12
N ASN A 184 -7.36 1.15 -12.60
CA ASN A 184 -8.38 0.53 -13.47
C ASN A 184 -9.31 -0.40 -12.69
N LYS A 185 -9.01 -0.67 -11.42
CA LYS A 185 -9.84 -1.47 -10.52
C LYS A 185 -10.84 -0.55 -9.82
N ALA A 186 -12.14 -0.78 -10.05
CA ALA A 186 -13.19 -0.14 -9.27
C ALA A 186 -13.07 -0.54 -7.79
N PRO A 187 -13.50 0.30 -6.82
CA PRO A 187 -13.49 -0.05 -5.41
C PRO A 187 -14.11 -1.42 -5.22
N ALA A 188 -13.40 -2.33 -4.55
CA ALA A 188 -13.97 -3.56 -4.06
C ALA A 188 -15.00 -3.19 -2.96
N GLY A 189 -16.20 -2.82 -3.40
CA GLY A 189 -17.18 -2.12 -2.58
C GLY A 189 -18.50 -1.86 -3.30
N ASN A 190 -18.99 -2.83 -4.06
CA ASN A 190 -20.40 -2.92 -4.43
C ASN A 190 -21.00 -4.29 -4.03
N THR A 191 -20.83 -4.67 -2.76
CA THR A 191 -22.01 -5.21 -2.07
C THR A 191 -23.05 -4.11 -2.12
N THR A 192 -24.00 -4.29 -3.02
CA THR A 192 -25.13 -3.41 -3.28
C THR A 192 -25.83 -3.07 -1.96
N TYR A 193 -25.58 -1.89 -1.38
CA TYR A 193 -26.52 -1.31 -0.43
C TYR A 193 -27.66 -0.72 -1.24
N VAL A 194 -28.54 -1.61 -1.73
CA VAL A 194 -29.80 -1.22 -2.33
C VAL A 194 -30.65 -0.63 -1.20
N ASN A 195 -30.60 0.69 -1.00
CA ASN A 195 -31.69 1.37 -0.31
C ASN A 195 -32.86 1.51 -1.30
N ARG A 196 -33.54 0.38 -1.55
CA ARG A 196 -34.82 0.35 -2.27
C ARG A 196 -35.91 0.42 -1.21
N PRO A 197 -36.80 1.44 -1.23
CA PRO A 197 -38.02 1.37 -0.44
C PRO A 197 -38.77 0.09 -0.80
N ALA A 198 -39.23 -0.63 0.21
CA ALA A 198 -39.85 -1.94 0.10
C ALA A 198 -40.89 -1.97 -1.02
N PRO A 199 -40.79 -2.90 -1.99
CA PRO A 199 -41.91 -3.14 -2.90
C PRO A 199 -42.95 -3.98 -2.16
N ASP A 200 -44.14 -3.40 -2.03
CA ASP A 200 -45.34 -4.13 -1.70
C ASP A 200 -45.58 -5.26 -2.71
N THR A 201 -46.04 -6.39 -2.17
CA THR A 201 -46.73 -7.49 -2.85
C THR A 201 -45.87 -8.65 -3.40
N VAL A 202 -46.21 -9.80 -2.83
CA VAL A 202 -45.69 -11.15 -3.00
C VAL A 202 -46.04 -11.73 -4.36
N ALA A 203 -45.08 -12.37 -5.04
CA ALA A 203 -45.38 -13.41 -6.02
C ALA A 203 -44.34 -14.54 -5.89
N ALA A 204 -44.86 -15.74 -5.62
CA ALA A 204 -44.17 -16.93 -5.21
C ALA A 204 -43.25 -17.53 -6.30
N ALA A 205 -42.20 -18.21 -5.83
CA ALA A 205 -41.26 -19.01 -6.61
C ALA A 205 -41.91 -20.21 -7.31
N PRO A 206 -41.25 -20.76 -8.34
CA PRO A 206 -41.16 -22.21 -8.48
C PRO A 206 -39.75 -22.71 -8.17
N VAL A 207 -39.72 -23.75 -7.34
CA VAL A 207 -38.56 -24.56 -6.94
C VAL A 207 -38.02 -25.30 -8.16
N ALA A 208 -36.72 -25.15 -8.46
CA ALA A 208 -36.02 -25.99 -9.42
C ALA A 208 -35.30 -27.13 -8.69
N THR A 209 -35.69 -28.36 -9.03
CA THR A 209 -35.13 -29.64 -8.57
C THR A 209 -33.71 -29.85 -9.10
N PRO A 210 -32.77 -30.42 -8.31
CA PRO A 210 -31.44 -30.79 -8.81
C PRO A 210 -31.46 -32.07 -9.67
N ALA A 211 -30.76 -32.03 -10.81
CA ALA A 211 -30.54 -33.17 -11.71
C ALA A 211 -29.38 -34.07 -11.23
N PRO A 212 -29.37 -35.37 -11.58
CA PRO A 212 -28.61 -36.40 -10.86
C PRO A 212 -27.12 -36.49 -11.24
N VAL A 213 -26.34 -36.92 -10.24
CA VAL A 213 -24.93 -37.29 -10.30
C VAL A 213 -24.73 -38.52 -11.20
N VAL A 214 -23.88 -38.40 -12.22
CA VAL A 214 -23.44 -39.53 -13.04
C VAL A 214 -22.14 -40.09 -12.45
N THR A 215 -22.27 -41.29 -11.88
CA THR A 215 -21.17 -42.16 -11.44
C THR A 215 -20.46 -42.75 -12.66
N ALA A 216 -19.17 -42.47 -12.84
CA ALA A 216 -18.30 -43.23 -13.74
C ALA A 216 -17.39 -44.15 -12.91
N THR A 217 -17.53 -45.45 -13.19
CA THR A 217 -16.85 -46.60 -12.59
C THR A 217 -15.36 -46.65 -12.94
N PRO A 218 -14.50 -47.28 -12.11
CA PRO A 218 -13.05 -47.30 -12.28
C PRO A 218 -12.60 -48.43 -13.22
N VAL A 219 -11.66 -48.14 -14.11
CA VAL A 219 -10.91 -49.13 -14.88
C VAL A 219 -9.54 -49.36 -14.25
N SER A 220 -9.30 -50.59 -13.80
CA SER A 220 -8.06 -51.10 -13.20
C SER A 220 -7.16 -51.82 -14.24
N PRO A 221 -5.90 -52.15 -13.90
CA PRO A 221 -4.74 -51.95 -14.77
C PRO A 221 -4.26 -53.21 -15.52
N ALA A 222 -3.48 -53.01 -16.58
CA ALA A 222 -2.77 -54.07 -17.30
C ALA A 222 -1.29 -54.17 -16.88
N PRO A 223 -0.65 -55.36 -17.02
CA PRO A 223 0.51 -55.75 -16.21
C PRO A 223 1.88 -55.49 -16.84
N ASN A 224 2.87 -55.32 -15.96
CA ASN A 224 4.31 -55.25 -16.24
C ASN A 224 4.85 -56.53 -16.87
N ARG A 225 5.84 -56.40 -17.77
CA ARG A 225 6.77 -57.47 -18.13
C ARG A 225 8.20 -56.93 -18.28
N PRO A 226 9.19 -57.43 -17.53
CA PRO A 226 10.60 -57.06 -17.66
C PRO A 226 11.38 -58.13 -18.45
N LEU A 227 12.31 -57.69 -19.31
CA LEU A 227 13.38 -58.44 -20.00
C LEU A 227 14.44 -57.38 -20.38
N THR A 228 15.77 -57.47 -20.24
CA THR A 228 16.73 -58.46 -19.74
C THR A 228 18.11 -57.76 -19.65
N ALA A 229 19.04 -58.41 -18.94
CA ALA A 229 20.37 -57.98 -18.54
C ALA A 229 21.43 -57.70 -19.64
N ALA A 230 22.36 -56.81 -19.26
CA ALA A 230 23.83 -56.88 -19.29
C ALA A 230 24.62 -57.08 -20.60
N THR A 231 25.65 -56.24 -20.80
CA THR A 231 27.08 -56.63 -20.94
C THR A 231 28.00 -55.38 -20.82
N PRO A 232 29.10 -55.42 -20.03
CA PRO A 232 30.10 -54.33 -19.91
C PRO A 232 31.38 -54.63 -20.71
N SER A 233 32.22 -53.62 -20.99
CA SER A 233 33.70 -53.66 -21.21
C SER A 233 34.22 -52.31 -21.80
N PRO A 234 35.54 -51.97 -21.76
CA PRO A 234 36.27 -51.50 -20.57
C PRO A 234 37.18 -50.27 -20.83
N LEU A 235 37.97 -49.92 -19.79
CA LEU A 235 39.06 -48.95 -19.64
C LEU A 235 39.83 -48.44 -20.88
N GLY A 236 40.15 -47.14 -20.86
CA GLY A 236 41.28 -46.53 -21.56
C GLY A 236 41.60 -45.12 -21.00
N ALA A 237 42.84 -44.90 -20.56
CA ALA A 237 43.31 -43.77 -19.75
C ALA A 237 43.83 -42.57 -20.61
N PRO A 238 44.48 -41.53 -20.04
CA PRO A 238 44.24 -40.11 -20.35
C PRO A 238 45.17 -39.52 -21.42
N GLN A 239 44.73 -38.46 -22.11
CA GLN A 239 45.64 -37.60 -22.88
C GLN A 239 45.26 -36.12 -22.74
N SER A 240 46.26 -35.31 -22.41
CA SER A 240 46.28 -33.85 -22.39
C SER A 240 46.49 -33.29 -23.79
N ALA A 241 45.71 -32.28 -24.20
CA ALA A 241 46.14 -31.21 -25.12
C ALA A 241 45.03 -30.13 -25.26
N SER A 242 45.38 -28.89 -24.92
CA SER A 242 44.72 -27.66 -25.43
C SER A 242 45.30 -27.31 -26.83
N PRO A 243 44.83 -26.27 -27.58
CA PRO A 243 43.73 -25.34 -27.35
C PRO A 243 42.79 -25.13 -28.58
N SER A 244 41.76 -24.30 -28.35
CA SER A 244 41.10 -23.37 -29.30
C SER A 244 39.65 -23.69 -29.68
N SER A 245 38.76 -22.88 -29.10
CA SER A 245 37.78 -22.03 -29.78
C SER A 245 36.34 -22.16 -29.29
N THR A 246 35.74 -20.99 -29.06
CA THR A 246 34.30 -20.71 -28.98
C THR A 246 33.59 -21.02 -27.66
N ALA A 247 33.60 -20.05 -26.73
CA ALA A 247 32.38 -19.50 -26.12
C ALA A 247 32.77 -18.32 -25.21
N ASN A 248 32.43 -17.10 -25.64
CA ASN A 248 32.45 -15.92 -24.79
C ASN A 248 31.43 -16.12 -23.66
N LEU A 249 31.92 -16.51 -22.48
CA LEU A 249 31.22 -16.31 -21.22
C LEU A 249 31.34 -14.82 -20.88
N THR A 250 30.31 -14.05 -21.22
CA THR A 250 30.14 -12.70 -20.70
C THR A 250 30.01 -12.82 -19.19
N ALA A 251 31.09 -12.46 -18.50
CA ALA A 251 31.17 -12.39 -17.06
C ALA A 251 30.05 -11.48 -16.51
N SER A 252 29.40 -11.94 -15.44
CA SER A 252 28.54 -11.12 -14.59
C SER A 252 29.28 -9.84 -14.17
N PRO A 253 28.68 -8.64 -14.31
CA PRO A 253 29.26 -7.47 -13.67
C PRO A 253 29.18 -7.65 -12.14
N SER A 254 30.33 -7.38 -11.52
CA SER A 254 30.73 -7.56 -10.14
C SER A 254 29.75 -7.03 -9.08
N GLN A 255 29.62 -7.82 -8.01
CA GLN A 255 28.79 -7.62 -6.82
C GLN A 255 29.28 -6.52 -5.83
N ASP A 256 30.30 -5.72 -6.15
CA ASP A 256 31.02 -4.93 -5.11
C ASP A 256 30.84 -3.40 -5.16
N ASP A 257 30.02 -2.86 -6.07
CA ASP A 257 29.80 -1.42 -6.21
C ASP A 257 28.33 -1.00 -5.96
N ASP A 258 27.69 -1.55 -4.93
CA ASP A 258 26.35 -1.08 -4.53
C ASP A 258 26.43 -0.02 -3.40
N PRO A 259 26.32 1.29 -3.72
CA PRO A 259 26.36 2.34 -2.72
C PRO A 259 25.16 2.30 -1.76
N ILE A 260 24.07 1.58 -2.07
CA ILE A 260 22.89 1.46 -1.20
C ILE A 260 23.20 0.53 -0.01
N ALA A 261 24.06 -0.48 -0.20
CA ALA A 261 24.36 -1.48 0.83
C ALA A 261 25.19 -0.92 2.00
N ARG A 262 26.04 0.08 1.74
CA ARG A 262 26.95 0.66 2.75
C ARG A 262 26.22 1.39 3.90
N PHE A 263 25.00 1.87 3.69
CA PHE A 263 24.28 2.63 4.71
C PHE A 263 23.28 1.80 5.53
N ALA A 264 22.90 0.60 5.06
CA ALA A 264 21.94 -0.25 5.78
C ALA A 264 22.54 -0.87 7.06
N ASN A 265 23.87 -1.02 7.14
CA ASN A 265 24.57 -1.58 8.29
C ASN A 265 25.07 -0.55 9.31
N SER A 266 24.78 0.75 9.14
CA SER A 266 25.28 1.80 10.05
C SER A 266 24.22 2.39 10.99
N ALA A 267 23.05 1.75 11.10
CA ALA A 267 21.94 2.20 11.96
C ALA A 267 21.58 1.18 13.07
N MET A 268 22.52 0.30 13.44
CA MET A 268 22.44 -0.51 14.66
C MET A 268 23.49 -0.02 15.67
#